data_AF-A0A527YQQ2-F1
#
_entry.id   AF-A0A527YQQ2-F1
#
_cell.length_a   1.000
_cell.length_b   1.000
_cell.length_c   1.000
_cell.angle_alpha   90.00
_cell.angle_beta   90.00
_cell.angle_gamma   90.00
#
_symmetry.space_group_name_H-M   'P 1'
#
loop_
_entity.id
_entity.type
_entity.pdbx_description
1 polymer ?
#
loop_
_entity_poly.entity_id
_entity_poly.type
_entity_poly.pdbx_seq_one_letter_code
_entity_poly.pdbx_strand_id
1 'polypeptide(L)'
;MFRTPEGKDIFVVDGHTHFWDGSPENQKNIHGKQFIDCFYAYHTGLSPKEQLWEKSKFEKYSAENLYNDLFIDGPDDIAIFQT
;
A
#
# COMPACT_ATOMS: atom_id res chain seq x y z
N MET A 1 18.60 -1.88 4.11
CA MET A 1 18.74 -2.48 5.45
C MET A 1 18.43 -1.42 6.48
N PHE A 2 17.44 -1.70 7.31
CA PHE A 2 17.04 -0.85 8.42
C PHE A 2 18.10 -0.88 9.53
N ARG A 3 18.48 0.29 10.06
CA ARG A 3 19.44 0.39 11.17
C ARG A 3 18.74 0.81 12.45
N THR A 4 18.83 0.00 13.51
CA THR A 4 18.23 0.32 14.80
C THR A 4 18.97 1.48 15.50
N PRO A 5 18.36 2.15 16.49
CA PRO A 5 19.04 3.21 17.27
C PRO A 5 20.33 2.74 17.96
N GLU A 6 20.42 1.45 18.29
CA GLU A 6 21.61 0.83 18.90
C GLU A 6 22.66 0.40 17.86
N GLY A 7 22.40 0.63 16.57
CA GLY A 7 23.33 0.39 15.47
C GLY A 7 23.33 -1.03 14.89
N LYS A 8 22.26 -1.81 15.10
CA LYS A 8 22.10 -3.13 14.45
C LYS A 8 21.49 -2.95 13.07
N ASP A 9 22.06 -3.65 12.08
CA ASP A 9 21.48 -3.71 10.74
C ASP A 9 20.49 -4.89 10.67
N ILE A 10 19.28 -4.62 10.21
CA ILE A 10 18.18 -5.57 10.04
C ILE A 10 17.83 -5.63 8.55
N PHE A 11 17.80 -6.85 8.03
CA PHE A 11 17.28 -7.12 6.69
C PHE A 11 15.76 -7.33 6.78
N VAL A 12 14.99 -6.45 6.14
CA VAL A 12 13.52 -6.43 6.26
C VAL A 12 12.89 -7.15 5.07
N VAL A 13 12.10 -8.18 5.36
CA VAL A 13 11.33 -8.93 4.37
C VAL A 13 9.84 -8.73 4.65
N ASP A 14 9.14 -8.04 3.76
CA ASP A 14 7.68 -7.99 3.77
C ASP A 14 7.10 -9.22 3.08
N GLY A 15 6.47 -10.08 3.89
CA GLY A 15 5.84 -11.31 3.45
C GLY A 15 4.39 -11.14 2.99
N HIS A 16 3.83 -9.93 3.03
CA HIS A 16 2.43 -9.68 2.71
C HIS A 16 2.20 -8.35 1.99
N THR A 17 2.72 -8.26 0.77
CA THR A 17 2.60 -7.06 -0.06
C THR A 17 1.50 -7.22 -1.11
N HIS A 18 0.75 -6.15 -1.40
CA HIS A 18 -0.26 -6.14 -2.46
C HIS A 18 0.05 -5.04 -3.46
N PHE A 19 0.07 -5.39 -4.75
CA PHE A 19 0.04 -4.42 -5.84
C PHE A 19 -1.32 -4.48 -6.53
N TRP A 20 -2.30 -3.79 -5.94
CA TRP A 20 -3.70 -3.93 -6.31
C TRP A 20 -4.13 -2.96 -7.41
N ASP A 21 -5.16 -3.35 -8.16
CA ASP A 21 -5.90 -2.48 -9.07
C ASP A 21 -7.40 -2.55 -8.72
N GLY A 22 -7.87 -1.58 -7.96
CA GLY A 22 -9.27 -1.38 -7.60
C GLY A 22 -9.99 -0.35 -8.48
N SER A 23 -9.39 0.05 -9.61
CA SER A 23 -9.95 1.05 -10.51
C SER A 23 -11.31 0.63 -11.06
N PRO A 24 -12.18 1.58 -11.46
CA PRO A 24 -13.47 1.27 -12.08
C PRO A 24 -13.36 0.30 -13.26
N GLU A 25 -12.27 0.37 -14.03
CA GLU A 25 -12.00 -0.50 -15.18
C GLU A 25 -11.78 -1.98 -14.78
N ASN A 26 -11.34 -2.24 -13.54
CA ASN A 26 -11.11 -3.59 -13.02
C ASN A 26 -12.28 -4.11 -12.14
N GLN A 27 -13.36 -3.34 -12.00
CA GLN A 27 -14.53 -3.74 -11.21
C GLN A 27 -15.54 -4.51 -12.08
N LYS A 28 -15.67 -5.82 -11.86
CA LYS A 28 -16.61 -6.67 -12.62
C LYS A 28 -18.09 -6.34 -12.41
N ASN A 29 -18.43 -5.83 -11.22
CA ASN A 29 -19.81 -5.49 -10.83
C ASN A 29 -19.78 -4.59 -9.58
N ILE A 30 -20.97 -4.26 -9.07
CA ILE A 30 -21.15 -3.41 -7.88
C ILE A 30 -20.40 -3.92 -6.64
N HIS A 31 -20.17 -5.23 -6.50
CA HIS A 31 -19.46 -5.78 -5.35
C HIS A 31 -17.95 -5.47 -5.39
N GLY A 32 -17.35 -5.36 -6.58
CA GLY A 32 -15.97 -4.88 -6.72
C GLY A 32 -15.84 -3.42 -6.24
N LYS A 33 -16.83 -2.58 -6.62
CA LYS A 33 -16.92 -1.20 -6.14
C LYS A 33 -17.09 -1.12 -4.63
N GLN A 34 -18.01 -1.92 -4.08
CA GLN A 34 -18.27 -1.95 -2.63
C GLN A 34 -17.04 -2.40 -1.83
N PHE A 35 -16.28 -3.37 -2.35
CA PHE A 35 -15.05 -3.83 -1.74
C PHE A 35 -14.05 -2.68 -1.63
N ILE A 36 -13.69 -2.03 -2.74
CA ILE A 36 -12.69 -0.95 -2.69
C ILE A 36 -13.19 0.28 -1.92
N ASP A 37 -14.48 0.61 -2.00
CA ASP A 37 -15.09 1.69 -1.20
C ASP A 37 -15.00 1.40 0.30
N CYS A 38 -15.17 0.14 0.72
CA CYS A 38 -15.06 -0.24 2.13
C CYS A 38 -13.63 -0.01 2.65
N PHE A 39 -12.60 -0.43 1.89
CA PHE A 39 -11.21 -0.20 2.26
C PHE A 39 -10.84 1.28 2.24
N TYR A 40 -11.39 2.06 1.29
CA TYR A 40 -11.18 3.50 1.26
C TYR A 40 -11.86 4.23 2.44
N ALA A 41 -13.02 3.74 2.90
CA ALA A 41 -13.66 4.25 4.12
C ALA A 41 -12.79 4.00 5.36
N TYR A 42 -12.13 2.83 5.46
CA TYR A 42 -11.16 2.57 6.52
C TYR A 42 -9.94 3.47 6.42
N HIS A 43 -9.40 3.65 5.22
CA HIS A 43 -8.28 4.57 4.97
C HIS A 43 -8.60 6.00 5.44
N THR A 44 -9.76 6.52 5.04
CA THR A 44 -10.15 7.89 5.38
C THR A 44 -10.61 8.08 6.82
N GLY A 45 -11.14 7.02 7.45
CA GLY A 45 -11.63 7.07 8.82
C GLY A 45 -10.58 6.76 9.91
N LEU A 46 -9.53 6.03 9.57
CA LEU A 46 -8.57 5.48 10.55
C LEU A 46 -7.12 5.94 10.35
N SER A 47 -6.77 6.57 9.23
CA SER A 47 -5.40 7.05 8.98
C SER A 47 -5.18 8.49 9.48
N PRO A 48 -3.94 8.87 9.83
CA PRO A 48 -3.56 10.26 10.05
C PRO A 48 -3.86 11.15 8.82
N LYS A 49 -4.13 12.44 9.05
CA LYS A 49 -4.57 13.36 7.98
C LYS A 49 -3.54 13.50 6.86
N GLU A 50 -2.26 13.52 7.23
CA GLU A 50 -1.11 13.61 6.33
C GLU A 50 -0.89 12.33 5.50
N GLN A 51 -1.49 11.21 5.90
CA GLN A 51 -1.43 9.94 5.18
C GLN A 51 -2.67 9.68 4.32
N LEU A 52 -3.65 10.61 4.32
CA LEU A 52 -4.83 10.47 3.48
C LEU A 52 -4.47 10.60 2.01
N TRP A 53 -5.05 9.71 1.21
CA TRP A 53 -4.84 9.67 -0.23
C TRP A 53 -6.14 10.04 -0.93
N GLU A 54 -5.98 10.74 -2.05
CA GLU A 54 -7.07 10.89 -3.01
C GLU A 54 -7.56 9.51 -3.47
N LYS A 55 -8.87 9.40 -3.69
CA LYS A 55 -9.50 8.11 -4.03
C LYS A 55 -8.88 7.47 -5.26
N SER A 56 -8.53 8.27 -6.27
CA SER A 56 -7.88 7.78 -7.50
C SER A 56 -6.51 7.14 -7.24
N LYS A 57 -5.69 7.71 -6.34
CA LYS A 57 -4.41 7.11 -5.92
C LYS A 57 -4.66 5.79 -5.18
N PHE A 58 -5.67 5.76 -4.31
CA PHE A 58 -6.00 4.55 -3.53
C PHE A 58 -6.57 3.43 -4.41
N GLU A 59 -7.41 3.76 -5.39
CA GLU A 59 -8.01 2.77 -6.30
C GLU A 59 -6.97 2.18 -7.24
N LYS A 60 -6.00 2.97 -7.71
CA LYS A 60 -4.98 2.49 -8.65
C LYS A 60 -3.59 2.94 -8.21
N TYR A 61 -2.92 2.06 -7.48
CA TYR A 61 -1.59 2.32 -6.98
C TYR A 61 -0.56 2.14 -8.09
N SER A 62 0.35 3.09 -8.26
CA SER A 62 1.38 3.03 -9.31
C SER A 62 2.59 2.25 -8.83
N ALA A 63 3.33 1.64 -9.76
CA ALA A 63 4.58 0.96 -9.44
C ALA A 63 5.62 1.92 -8.82
N GLU A 64 5.61 3.19 -9.26
CA GLU A 64 6.47 4.24 -8.69
C GLU A 64 6.09 4.56 -7.24
N ASN A 65 4.80 4.73 -6.93
CA ASN A 65 4.35 4.95 -5.55
C ASN A 65 4.71 3.75 -4.67
N LEU A 66 4.47 2.52 -5.16
CA LEU A 66 4.85 1.31 -4.43
C LEU A 66 6.35 1.25 -4.18
N TYR A 67 7.15 1.57 -5.18
CA TYR A 67 8.60 1.58 -5.05
C TYR A 67 9.07 2.57 -3.99
N ASN A 68 8.55 3.80 -4.06
CA ASN A 68 8.92 4.86 -3.12
C ASN A 68 8.44 4.53 -1.70
N ASP A 69 7.17 4.18 -1.53
CA ASP A 69 6.57 3.98 -0.21
C ASP A 69 7.16 2.74 0.51
N LEU A 70 7.56 1.68 -0.21
CA LEU A 70 8.11 0.46 0.41
C LEU A 70 9.64 0.47 0.56
N PHE A 71 10.37 0.92 -0.48
CA PHE A 71 11.83 0.73 -0.55
C PHE A 71 12.65 2.01 -0.39
N ILE A 72 12.05 3.19 -0.56
CA ILE A 72 12.74 4.48 -0.40
C ILE A 72 12.39 5.12 0.93
N ASP A 73 11.10 5.34 1.15
CA ASP A 73 10.56 5.93 2.37
C ASP A 73 10.26 4.84 3.42
N GLY A 74 9.99 3.62 2.95
CA GLY A 74 9.81 2.42 3.75
C GLY A 74 11.12 1.67 4.04
N PRO A 75 11.09 0.70 4.97
CA PRO A 75 12.28 -0.01 5.41
C PRO A 75 12.57 -1.29 4.61
N ASP A 76 11.75 -1.64 3.62
CA ASP A 76 11.78 -2.97 3.00
C ASP A 76 13.05 -3.17 2.17
N ASP A 77 13.69 -4.32 2.35
CA ASP A 77 14.75 -4.79 1.46
C ASP A 77 14.20 -5.73 0.39
N ILE A 78 13.18 -6.52 0.75
CA ILE A 78 12.44 -7.43 -0.15
C ILE A 78 10.96 -7.37 0.23
N ALA A 79 10.10 -7.35 -0.80
CA ALA A 79 8.66 -7.45 -0.67
C ALA A 79 8.13 -8.62 -1.53
N ILE A 80 7.18 -9.39 -1.02
CA ILE A 80 6.60 -10.56 -1.70
C ILE A 80 5.13 -10.29 -1.99
N PHE A 81 4.78 -10.17 -3.28
CA PHE A 81 3.40 -9.98 -3.69
C PHE A 81 2.53 -11.20 -3.40
N GLN A 82 1.36 -10.93 -2.82
CA GLN A 82 0.30 -11.91 -2.64
C GLN A 82 -0.51 -12.06 -3.94
N THR A 83 -0.83 -13.30 -4.28
CA THR A 83 -1.60 -13.69 -5.49
C THR A 83 -2.94 -14.28 -5.15
#